data_AF-A0A4R2J070-F1
#
_entry.id   AF-A0A4R2J070-F1
#
_cell.length_a   1.000
_cell.length_b   1.000
_cell.length_c   1.000
_cell.angle_alpha   90.00
_cell.angle_beta   90.00
_cell.angle_gamma   90.00
#
_symmetry.space_group_name_H-M   'P 1'
#
loop_
_entity.id
_entity.type
_entity.pdbx_description
1 polymer ?
#
loop_
_entity_poly.entity_id
_entity_poly.type
_entity_poly.pdbx_seq_one_letter_code
_entity_poly.pdbx_strand_id
1 'polypeptide(L)'
;MVCFGAVGPDFGGAADGFTHSYLAAVPDLEALERYIHDPVHIAGDEQILDKIEKLSAVRFTDADDPDLGKAVYDLHVGKTQVYPEWGRRIEELFGADV
;
A
#
# COMPACT_ATOMS: atom_id res chain seq x y z
N MET A 1 12.39 1.80 -7.48
CA MET A 1 12.69 2.79 -6.42
C MET A 1 11.63 3.89 -6.46
N VAL A 2 11.26 4.46 -5.31
CA VAL A 2 10.28 5.55 -5.22
C VAL A 2 10.83 6.82 -5.89
N CYS A 3 10.04 7.43 -6.78
CA CYS A 3 10.37 8.67 -7.47
C CYS A 3 10.11 9.90 -6.58
N PHE A 4 8.96 9.91 -5.90
CA PHE A 4 8.60 10.93 -4.92
C PHE A 4 7.65 10.35 -3.89
N GLY A 5 7.61 10.96 -2.71
CA GLY A 5 6.63 10.63 -1.68
C GLY A 5 6.16 11.87 -0.95
N ALA A 6 4.93 11.81 -0.45
CA ALA A 6 4.32 12.87 0.34
C ALA A 6 3.55 12.24 1.51
N VAL A 7 3.53 12.94 2.64
CA VAL A 7 2.68 12.61 3.79
C VAL A 7 2.11 13.90 4.35
N GLY A 8 0.85 13.87 4.76
CA GLY A 8 0.18 15.04 5.30
C GLY A 8 -1.26 14.74 5.73
N PRO A 9 -2.04 15.78 6.04
CA PRO A 9 -3.47 15.66 6.30
C PRO A 9 -4.19 14.93 5.16
N ASP A 10 -5.27 14.23 5.49
CA ASP A 10 -6.05 13.47 4.52
C ASP A 10 -6.58 14.33 3.35
N PHE A 11 -6.53 13.78 2.13
CA PHE A 11 -6.97 14.46 0.91
C PHE A 11 -8.51 14.53 0.74
N GLY A 12 -9.25 13.57 1.30
CA GLY A 12 -10.71 13.43 1.16
C GLY A 12 -11.52 14.24 2.18
N GLY A 13 -10.85 14.79 3.20
CA GLY A 13 -11.47 15.57 4.27
C GLY A 13 -12.01 14.69 5.41
N ALA A 14 -12.38 15.31 6.54
CA ALA A 14 -12.63 14.59 7.79
C ALA A 14 -13.90 13.70 7.82
N ALA A 15 -14.72 13.70 6.77
CA ALA A 15 -16.03 13.05 6.75
C ALA A 15 -15.94 11.52 6.93
N ASP A 16 -14.89 10.90 6.38
CA ASP A 16 -14.69 9.45 6.42
C ASP A 16 -13.78 8.98 7.56
N GLY A 17 -13.38 9.89 8.45
CA GLY A 17 -12.56 9.58 9.63
C GLY A 17 -11.08 9.29 9.37
N PHE A 18 -10.59 9.48 8.13
CA PHE A 18 -9.15 9.42 7.83
C PHE A 18 -8.47 10.72 8.28
N THR A 19 -7.26 10.60 8.83
CA THR A 19 -6.51 11.74 9.39
C THR A 19 -5.32 12.15 8.54
N HIS A 20 -4.68 11.18 7.89
CA HIS A 20 -3.48 11.38 7.10
C HIS A 20 -3.58 10.63 5.78
N SER A 21 -2.95 11.17 4.74
CA SER A 21 -2.64 10.44 3.52
C SER A 21 -1.13 10.31 3.36
N TYR A 22 -0.70 9.14 2.89
CA TYR A 22 0.65 8.88 2.45
C TYR A 22 0.62 8.45 0.98
N LEU A 23 1.55 8.98 0.20
CA LEU A 23 1.71 8.64 -1.20
C LEU A 23 3.17 8.30 -1.50
N ALA A 24 3.37 7.20 -2.21
CA ALA A 24 4.63 6.84 -2.85
C ALA A 24 4.38 6.65 -4.34
N ALA A 25 5.08 7.43 -5.17
CA ALA A 25 5.06 7.23 -6.61
C ALA A 25 6.24 6.37 -7.03
N VAL A 26 5.95 5.34 -7.82
CA VAL A 26 6.93 4.42 -8.41
C VAL A 26 6.80 4.49 -9.93
N PRO A 27 7.91 4.35 -10.68
CA PRO A 27 7.90 4.56 -12.13
C PRO A 27 7.26 3.42 -12.93
N ASP A 28 7.25 2.20 -12.38
CA ASP A 28 6.81 0.99 -13.08
C ASP A 28 6.52 -0.16 -12.10
N LEU A 29 6.04 -1.29 -12.63
CA LEU A 29 5.72 -2.49 -11.86
C LEU A 29 6.94 -3.14 -11.21
N GLU A 30 8.10 -3.11 -11.87
CA GLU A 30 9.33 -3.70 -11.33
C GLU A 30 9.84 -2.90 -10.11
N ALA A 31 9.66 -1.57 -10.14
CA ALA A 31 9.94 -0.69 -9.04
C ALA A 31 8.92 -0.84 -7.91
N LEU A 32 7.64 -1.09 -8.22
CA LEU A 32 6.61 -1.42 -7.24
C LEU A 32 6.95 -2.73 -6.51
N GLU A 33 7.28 -3.79 -7.26
CA GLU A 33 7.64 -5.09 -6.68
C GLU A 33 8.84 -4.95 -5.74
N ARG A 34 9.92 -4.27 -6.18
CA ARG A 34 11.05 -3.98 -5.28
C ARG A 34 10.64 -3.17 -4.05
N TYR A 35 9.75 -2.19 -4.22
CA TYR A 35 9.30 -1.33 -3.12
C TYR A 35 8.53 -2.10 -2.05
N ILE A 36 7.57 -2.95 -2.44
CA ILE A 36 6.74 -3.70 -1.49
C ILE A 36 7.50 -4.84 -0.78
N HIS A 37 8.62 -5.28 -1.37
CA HIS A 37 9.54 -6.27 -0.81
C HIS A 37 10.79 -5.67 -0.15
N ASP A 38 10.95 -4.34 -0.15
CA ASP A 38 12.13 -3.71 0.43
C ASP A 38 12.21 -4.02 1.94
N PRO A 39 13.36 -4.46 2.49
CA PRO A 39 13.49 -4.76 3.91
C PRO A 39 13.08 -3.60 4.83
N VAL A 40 13.28 -2.36 4.40
CA VAL A 40 12.86 -1.16 5.15
C VAL A 40 11.33 -1.04 5.15
N HIS A 41 10.66 -1.36 4.04
CA HIS A 41 9.21 -1.36 3.95
C HIS A 41 8.61 -2.43 4.87
N ILE A 42 9.14 -3.66 4.81
CA ILE A 42 8.69 -4.77 5.66
C ILE A 42 8.92 -4.48 7.15
N ALA A 43 10.10 -4.01 7.54
CA ALA A 43 10.39 -3.66 8.94
C ALA A 43 9.60 -2.42 9.42
N GLY A 44 9.19 -1.55 8.50
CA GLY A 44 8.33 -0.41 8.79
C GLY A 44 6.92 -0.83 9.20
N ASP A 45 6.37 -1.86 8.56
CA ASP A 45 5.03 -2.38 8.85
C ASP A 45 4.90 -2.81 10.33
N GLU A 46 5.92 -3.48 10.89
CA GLU A 46 5.94 -3.86 12.33
C GLU A 46 5.82 -2.65 13.28
N GLN A 47 6.26 -1.46 12.86
CA GLN A 47 6.25 -0.27 13.69
C GLN A 47 4.98 0.57 13.57
N ILE A 48 4.23 0.43 12.47
CA ILE A 48 3.11 1.31 12.15
C ILE A 48 1.75 0.63 12.19
N LEU A 49 1.66 -0.68 11.91
CA LEU A 49 0.38 -1.35 11.73
C LEU A 49 -0.52 -1.25 12.96
N ASP A 50 0.03 -1.45 14.15
CA ASP A 50 -0.73 -1.37 15.42
C ASP A 50 -1.13 0.06 15.82
N LYS A 51 -0.67 1.07 15.09
CA LYS A 51 -1.00 2.49 15.31
C LYS A 51 -2.08 2.99 14.35
N ILE A 52 -2.49 2.17 13.39
CA ILE A 52 -3.47 2.52 12.36
C ILE A 52 -4.81 1.91 12.77
N GLU A 53 -5.80 2.74 13.00
CA GLU A 53 -7.17 2.29 13.30
C GLU A 53 -7.94 1.93 12.01
N LYS A 54 -7.65 2.63 10.91
CA LYS A 54 -8.35 2.50 9.63
C LYS A 54 -7.39 2.77 8.48
N LEU A 55 -7.47 1.95 7.43
CA LEU A 55 -6.64 2.06 6.23
C LEU A 55 -7.52 1.96 4.97
N SER A 56 -7.20 2.75 3.95
CA SER A 56 -7.77 2.63 2.60
C SER A 56 -6.64 2.83 1.61
N ALA A 57 -6.48 1.89 0.69
CA ALA A 57 -5.37 1.88 -0.25
C ALA A 57 -5.88 2.11 -1.68
N VAL A 58 -5.62 3.31 -2.20
CA VAL A 58 -5.98 3.70 -3.57
C VAL A 58 -4.71 3.82 -4.41
N ARG A 59 -4.79 3.37 -5.67
CA ARG A 59 -3.69 3.46 -6.63
C ARG A 59 -4.16 4.29 -7.82
N PHE A 60 -3.30 5.20 -8.27
CA PHE A 60 -3.53 6.06 -9.43
C PHE A 60 -2.49 5.73 -10.50
N THR A 61 -2.89 5.87 -11.75
CA THR A 61 -1.98 5.76 -12.91
C THR A 61 -2.40 6.75 -13.98
N ASP A 62 -1.42 7.26 -14.70
CA ASP A 62 -1.57 8.04 -15.93
C ASP A 62 -1.40 7.18 -17.19
N ALA A 63 -1.11 5.89 -17.04
CA ALA A 63 -0.98 4.96 -18.15
C ALA A 63 -2.36 4.58 -18.71
N ASP A 64 -2.48 4.57 -20.04
CA ASP A 64 -3.64 4.06 -20.77
C ASP A 64 -3.49 2.54 -21.00
N ASP A 65 -3.31 1.80 -19.91
CA ASP A 65 -3.21 0.34 -19.91
C ASP A 65 -4.33 -0.27 -19.05
N PRO A 66 -5.35 -0.90 -19.66
CA PRO A 66 -6.47 -1.47 -18.92
C PRO A 66 -6.07 -2.65 -18.01
N ASP A 67 -4.93 -3.30 -18.27
CA ASP A 67 -4.49 -4.47 -17.50
C ASP A 67 -3.60 -4.09 -16.30
N LEU A 68 -3.13 -2.85 -16.23
CA LEU A 68 -2.20 -2.38 -15.20
C LEU A 68 -2.77 -2.51 -13.78
N GLY A 69 -4.06 -2.19 -13.60
CA GLY A 69 -4.71 -2.33 -12.29
C GLY A 69 -4.69 -3.78 -11.78
N LYS A 70 -4.90 -4.74 -12.69
CA LYS A 70 -4.80 -6.18 -12.36
C LYS A 70 -3.37 -6.55 -11.99
N ALA A 71 -2.38 -6.12 -12.78
CA ALA A 71 -0.98 -6.44 -12.52
C ALA A 71 -0.52 -5.89 -11.14
N VAL A 72 -0.94 -4.67 -10.79
CA VAL A 72 -0.67 -4.10 -9.46
C VAL A 72 -1.33 -4.92 -8.35
N TYR A 73 -2.58 -5.36 -8.53
CA TYR A 73 -3.27 -6.21 -7.57
C TYR A 73 -2.57 -7.55 -7.39
N ASP A 74 -2.19 -8.21 -8.49
CA ASP A 74 -1.50 -9.50 -8.48
C ASP A 74 -0.18 -9.43 -7.69
N LEU A 75 0.58 -8.33 -7.78
CA LEU A 75 1.79 -8.12 -6.97
C LEU A 75 1.49 -8.05 -5.47
N HIS A 76 0.42 -7.37 -5.06
CA HIS A 76 0.04 -7.28 -3.64
C HIS A 76 -0.47 -8.62 -3.10
N VAL A 77 -1.23 -9.37 -3.90
CA VAL A 77 -1.61 -10.75 -3.55
C VAL A 77 -0.37 -11.65 -3.49
N GLY A 78 0.60 -11.48 -4.38
CA GLY A 78 1.89 -12.17 -4.30
C GLY A 78 2.62 -11.91 -2.98
N LYS A 79 2.61 -10.66 -2.49
CA LYS A 79 3.22 -10.28 -1.20
C LYS A 79 2.63 -11.09 -0.03
N THR A 80 1.32 -11.31 0.01
CA THR A 80 0.69 -12.08 1.10
C THR A 80 1.06 -13.56 1.07
N GLN A 81 1.36 -14.12 -0.12
CA GLN A 81 1.86 -15.49 -0.25
C GLN A 81 3.31 -15.61 0.19
N VAL A 82 4.14 -14.60 -0.10
CA VAL A 82 5.56 -14.56 0.30
C VAL A 82 5.70 -14.31 1.81
N TYR A 83 4.84 -13.46 2.38
CA TYR A 83 4.83 -13.12 3.82
C TYR A 83 3.46 -13.45 4.45
N PRO A 84 3.17 -14.74 4.71
CA PRO A 84 1.85 -15.18 5.16
C PRO A 84 1.46 -14.64 6.55
N GLU A 85 2.44 -14.41 7.43
CA GLU A 85 2.18 -13.81 8.75
C GLU A 85 1.78 -12.34 8.63
N TRP A 86 2.46 -11.59 7.75
CA TRP A 86 2.10 -10.22 7.43
C TRP A 86 0.69 -10.15 6.84
N GLY A 87 0.37 -11.01 5.87
CA GLY A 87 -0.97 -11.05 5.26
C GLY A 87 -2.08 -11.32 6.28
N ARG A 88 -1.86 -12.26 7.20
CA ARG A 88 -2.79 -12.52 8.31
C ARG A 88 -2.96 -11.30 9.21
N ARG A 89 -1.87 -10.60 9.51
CA ARG A 89 -1.92 -9.40 10.36
C ARG A 89 -2.71 -8.26 9.72
N ILE A 90 -2.56 -8.05 8.42
CA ILE A 90 -3.36 -7.09 7.66
C ILE A 90 -4.85 -7.45 7.71
N GLU A 91 -5.19 -8.72 7.51
CA GLU A 91 -6.57 -9.21 7.57
C GLU A 91 -7.19 -9.02 8.97
N GLU A 92 -6.43 -9.31 10.03
CA GLU A 92 -6.86 -9.11 11.43
C GLU A 92 -7.13 -7.63 11.76
N LEU A 93 -6.31 -6.73 11.23
CA LEU A 93 -6.38 -5.30 11.55
C LEU A 93 -7.43 -4.56 10.70
N PHE A 94 -7.54 -4.91 9.41
CA PHE A 94 -8.31 -4.10 8.45
C PHE A 94 -9.31 -4.89 7.61
N GLY A 95 -9.33 -6.22 7.70
CA GLY A 95 -10.18 -7.10 6.88
C GLY A 95 -9.56 -7.48 5.54
N ALA A 96 -10.30 -8.25 4.74
CA ALA A 96 -9.80 -8.89 3.51
C ALA A 96 -9.70 -7.97 2.27
N ASP A 97 -10.20 -6.73 2.36
CA ASP A 97 -10.43 -5.84 1.20
C ASP A 97 -9.50 -4.62 1.14
N VAL A 98 -8.37 -4.63 1.86
CA VAL A 98 -7.39 -3.51 1.91
C VAL A 98 -6.20 -3.70 0.98
#